data_AF-A0A7V7X636-F1
#
_entry.id   AF-A0A7V7X636-F1
#
_cell.length_a   1.000
_cell.length_b   1.000
_cell.length_c   1.000
_cell.angle_alpha   90.00
_cell.angle_beta   90.00
_cell.angle_gamma   90.00
#
_symmetry.space_group_name_H-M   'P 1'
#
loop_
_entity.id
_entity.type
_entity.pdbx_description
1 polymer ?
#
loop_
_entity_poly.entity_id
_entity_poly.type
_entity_poly.pdbx_seq_one_letter_code
_entity_poly.pdbx_strand_id
1 'polypeptide(L)'
;MKLKSVKNSSGNEFGFTIIELLTYISLASVIFVGAYYVFVKSTDIYVNVLRSSTAVQNAHSASELIEREAKNVKNNASVIIATSTQFKFTNTSNTVIDLVYSSQQIKKNTVAYASGISSFAFSYYKWDGTTWTSASPTNQIAKIRYVFTIAYQGYSFSKDNYILLRNMR
;
A
#
# COMPACT_ATOMS: atom_id res chain seq x y z
N MET A 1 55.36 -18.63 -15.67
CA MET A 1 55.09 -18.51 -14.22
C MET A 1 54.87 -19.94 -13.69
N LYS A 2 55.87 -20.54 -13.03
CA LYS A 2 55.78 -21.91 -12.48
C LYS A 2 55.27 -21.82 -11.04
N LEU A 3 54.11 -22.42 -10.76
CA LEU A 3 53.57 -22.49 -9.40
C LEU A 3 54.27 -23.63 -8.63
N LYS A 4 54.76 -23.31 -7.43
CA LYS A 4 55.55 -24.18 -6.57
C LYS A 4 54.61 -25.07 -5.75
N SER A 5 54.67 -26.38 -5.97
CA SER A 5 53.95 -27.39 -5.19
C SER A 5 54.52 -27.47 -3.77
N VAL A 6 53.65 -27.39 -2.75
CA VAL A 6 53.99 -27.66 -1.35
C VAL A 6 53.85 -29.17 -1.12
N LYS A 7 54.97 -29.86 -0.91
CA LYS A 7 55.03 -31.31 -0.64
C LYS A 7 54.67 -31.60 0.82
N ASN A 8 53.68 -32.47 1.04
CA ASN A 8 53.41 -33.08 2.34
C ASN A 8 54.16 -34.43 2.47
N SER A 9 54.55 -34.84 3.68
CA SER A 9 55.59 -35.87 3.91
C SER A 9 55.23 -37.34 3.61
N SER A 10 54.02 -37.61 3.10
CA SER A 10 53.63 -38.90 2.54
C SER A 10 53.40 -38.73 1.04
N GLY A 11 54.25 -39.34 0.21
CA GLY A 11 54.42 -39.06 -1.23
C GLY A 11 53.25 -39.37 -2.19
N ASN A 12 52.03 -38.98 -1.85
CA ASN A 12 50.89 -38.99 -2.77
C ASN A 12 50.60 -37.56 -3.23
N GLU A 13 50.82 -37.27 -4.51
CA GLU A 13 50.29 -36.09 -5.17
C GLU A 13 48.80 -36.34 -5.44
N PHE A 14 47.90 -35.70 -4.70
CA PHE A 14 46.46 -35.81 -4.93
C PHE A 14 46.06 -35.01 -6.18
N GLY A 15 46.00 -35.68 -7.33
CA GLY A 15 45.34 -35.16 -8.54
C GLY A 15 43.87 -35.60 -8.57
N PHE A 16 42.97 -34.70 -8.92
CA PHE A 16 41.56 -35.06 -9.17
C PHE A 16 41.46 -35.82 -10.50
N THR A 17 40.69 -36.90 -10.52
CA THR A 17 40.37 -37.59 -11.78
C THR A 17 39.41 -36.74 -12.61
N ILE A 18 39.47 -36.83 -13.94
CA ILE A 18 38.56 -36.10 -14.85
C ILE A 18 37.08 -36.43 -14.53
N ILE A 19 36.81 -37.69 -14.17
CA ILE A 19 35.46 -38.14 -13.82
C ILE A 19 34.97 -37.53 -12.49
N GLU A 20 35.82 -37.39 -11.48
CA GLU A 20 35.46 -36.68 -10.24
C GLU A 20 35.21 -35.19 -10.50
N LEU A 21 36.02 -34.55 -11.33
CA LEU A 21 35.82 -33.13 -11.66
C LEU A 21 34.48 -32.89 -12.37
N LEU A 22 34.13 -33.75 -13.34
CA LEU A 22 32.85 -33.69 -14.03
C LEU A 22 31.67 -33.94 -13.08
N THR A 23 31.83 -34.88 -12.16
CA THR A 23 30.81 -35.18 -11.13
C THR A 23 30.63 -34.01 -10.17
N TYR A 24 31.71 -33.30 -9.81
CA TYR A 24 31.62 -32.14 -8.94
C TYR A 24 30.93 -30.95 -9.64
N ILE A 25 31.27 -30.68 -10.90
CA ILE A 25 30.65 -29.59 -11.68
C ILE A 25 29.15 -29.86 -11.88
N SER A 26 28.78 -31.12 -12.16
CA SER A 26 27.37 -31.48 -12.32
C SER A 26 26.59 -31.32 -11.01
N LEU A 27 27.12 -31.80 -9.88
CA LEU A 27 26.51 -31.62 -8.56
C LEU A 27 26.41 -30.14 -8.17
N ALA A 28 27.47 -29.36 -8.39
CA ALA A 28 27.47 -27.93 -8.13
C ALA A 28 26.40 -27.21 -8.96
N SER A 29 26.22 -27.56 -10.24
CA SER A 29 25.22 -26.93 -11.11
C SER A 29 23.79 -27.09 -10.60
N VAL A 30 23.43 -28.27 -10.08
CA VAL A 30 22.11 -28.54 -9.49
C VAL A 30 21.90 -27.67 -8.24
N ILE A 31 22.93 -27.55 -7.40
CA ILE A 31 22.89 -26.69 -6.20
C ILE A 31 22.73 -25.22 -6.59
N PHE A 32 23.45 -24.75 -7.61
CA PHE A 32 23.35 -23.37 -8.10
C PHE A 32 21.96 -23.03 -8.66
N VAL A 33 21.31 -23.96 -9.36
CA VAL A 33 19.92 -23.76 -9.84
C VAL A 33 18.96 -23.61 -8.66
N GLY A 34 19.11 -24.44 -7.63
CA GLY A 34 18.31 -24.33 -6.40
C GLY A 34 18.54 -22.99 -5.68
N ALA A 35 19.80 -22.59 -5.54
CA ALA A 35 20.17 -21.31 -4.94
C ALA A 35 19.62 -20.11 -5.73
N TYR A 36 19.67 -20.16 -7.05
CA TYR A 36 19.11 -19.13 -7.93
C TYR A 36 17.59 -18.97 -7.73
N TYR A 37 16.85 -20.09 -7.66
CA TYR A 37 15.41 -20.04 -7.42
C TYR A 37 15.06 -19.37 -6.08
N VAL A 38 15.76 -19.75 -5.01
CA VAL A 38 15.56 -19.13 -3.68
C VAL A 38 15.90 -17.65 -3.73
N PHE A 39 17.01 -17.27 -4.36
CA PHE A 39 17.43 -15.88 -4.47
C PHE A 39 16.39 -14.99 -5.15
N VAL A 40 15.86 -15.41 -6.31
CA VAL A 40 14.82 -14.68 -7.03
C VAL A 40 13.56 -14.52 -6.18
N LYS A 41 13.11 -15.60 -5.53
CA LYS A 41 11.95 -15.56 -4.63
C LYS A 41 12.18 -14.63 -3.43
N SER A 42 13.39 -14.62 -2.87
CA SER A 42 13.74 -13.71 -1.78
C SER A 42 13.71 -12.24 -2.23
N THR A 43 14.23 -11.93 -3.42
CA THR A 43 14.17 -10.55 -3.96
C THR A 43 12.73 -10.09 -4.21
N ASP A 44 11.88 -10.97 -4.73
CA ASP A 44 10.47 -10.67 -4.93
C ASP A 44 9.78 -10.37 -3.60
N ILE A 45 9.98 -11.21 -2.58
CA ILE A 45 9.42 -11.00 -1.25
C ILE A 45 9.89 -9.67 -0.66
N TYR A 46 11.19 -9.36 -0.76
CA TYR A 46 11.75 -8.13 -0.19
C TYR A 46 11.17 -6.85 -0.80
N VAL A 47 11.21 -6.71 -2.13
CA VAL A 47 10.66 -5.53 -2.82
C VAL A 47 9.17 -5.38 -2.52
N ASN A 48 8.47 -6.49 -2.37
CA ASN A 48 7.04 -6.49 -2.12
C ASN A 48 6.67 -6.13 -0.68
N VAL A 49 7.44 -6.57 0.33
CA VAL A 49 7.28 -6.10 1.73
C VAL A 49 7.48 -4.60 1.81
N LEU A 50 8.49 -4.06 1.13
CA LEU A 50 8.75 -2.62 1.08
C LEU A 50 7.57 -1.84 0.48
N ARG A 51 6.98 -2.34 -0.61
CA ARG A 51 5.79 -1.74 -1.23
C ARG A 51 4.58 -1.76 -0.30
N SER A 52 4.35 -2.88 0.40
CA SER A 52 3.26 -3.00 1.37
C SER A 52 3.43 -2.03 2.54
N SER A 53 4.64 -1.96 3.12
CA SER A 53 4.96 -1.03 4.20
C SER A 53 4.73 0.42 3.79
N THR A 54 5.19 0.81 2.59
CA THR A 54 4.98 2.16 2.04
C THR A 54 3.49 2.45 1.82
N ALA A 55 2.73 1.49 1.30
CA ALA A 55 1.28 1.64 1.09
C ALA A 55 0.52 1.84 2.41
N VAL A 56 0.89 1.12 3.47
CA VAL A 56 0.30 1.29 4.81
C VAL A 56 0.61 2.67 5.38
N GLN A 57 1.86 3.14 5.28
CA GLN A 57 2.25 4.46 5.74
C GLN A 57 1.48 5.56 4.97
N ASN A 58 1.40 5.44 3.65
CA ASN A 58 0.63 6.34 2.81
C ASN A 58 -0.85 6.37 3.22
N ALA A 59 -1.44 5.20 3.47
CA ALA A 59 -2.83 5.10 3.90
C ALA A 59 -3.07 5.77 5.26
N HIS A 60 -2.10 5.70 6.17
CA HIS A 60 -2.14 6.44 7.43
C HIS A 60 -2.17 7.96 7.19
N SER A 61 -1.24 8.48 6.39
CA SER A 61 -1.21 9.91 6.04
C SER A 61 -2.49 10.39 5.33
N ALA A 62 -3.09 9.55 4.48
CA ALA A 62 -4.39 9.87 3.88
C ALA A 62 -5.54 9.84 4.89
N SER A 63 -5.52 8.92 5.86
CA SER A 63 -6.51 8.87 6.96
C SER A 63 -6.46 10.17 7.76
N GLU A 64 -5.27 10.62 8.15
CA GLU A 64 -5.07 11.90 8.86
C GLU A 64 -5.52 13.11 8.04
N LEU A 65 -5.22 13.13 6.74
CA LEU A 65 -5.69 14.15 5.80
C LEU A 65 -7.22 14.19 5.78
N ILE A 66 -7.89 13.06 5.49
CA ILE A 66 -9.34 12.99 5.39
C ILE A 66 -9.98 13.47 6.69
N GLU A 67 -9.48 13.01 7.84
CA GLU A 67 -9.97 13.45 9.14
C GLU A 67 -9.80 14.95 9.37
N ARG A 68 -8.61 15.48 9.11
CA ARG A 68 -8.31 16.90 9.29
C ARG A 68 -9.20 17.76 8.40
N GLU A 69 -9.28 17.45 7.12
CA GLU A 69 -10.05 18.24 6.16
C GLU A 69 -11.57 18.12 6.43
N ALA A 70 -12.08 16.91 6.70
CA ALA A 70 -13.51 16.70 6.99
C ALA A 70 -13.95 17.42 8.28
N LYS A 71 -13.10 17.50 9.30
CA LYS A 71 -13.38 18.29 10.52
C LYS A 71 -13.49 19.80 10.24
N ASN A 72 -12.94 20.27 9.12
CA ASN A 72 -12.95 21.67 8.70
C ASN A 72 -14.05 22.00 7.67
N VAL A 73 -15.00 21.10 7.41
CA VAL A 73 -16.20 21.42 6.62
C VAL A 73 -16.91 22.61 7.27
N LYS A 74 -17.22 23.65 6.48
CA LYS A 74 -17.74 24.92 7.00
C LYS A 74 -19.10 24.77 7.66
N ASN A 75 -20.04 24.17 6.93
CA ASN A 75 -21.39 23.86 7.38
C ASN A 75 -22.04 22.86 6.42
N ASN A 76 -23.27 22.46 6.71
CA ASN A 76 -23.99 21.46 5.93
C ASN A 76 -24.30 21.88 4.47
N ALA A 77 -24.57 23.16 4.23
CA ALA A 77 -24.76 23.71 2.89
C ALA A 77 -23.46 23.79 2.07
N SER A 78 -22.30 23.61 2.70
CA SER A 78 -20.99 23.71 2.05
C SER A 78 -20.52 22.41 1.40
N VAL A 79 -21.28 21.31 1.52
CA VAL A 79 -21.00 20.05 0.82
C VAL A 79 -21.50 20.15 -0.62
N ILE A 80 -20.56 20.05 -1.57
CA ILE A 80 -20.78 20.23 -3.01
C ILE A 80 -20.97 18.87 -3.70
N ILE A 81 -20.13 17.88 -3.37
CA ILE A 81 -20.18 16.52 -3.92
C ILE A 81 -19.98 15.51 -2.79
N ALA A 82 -20.84 14.50 -2.76
CA ALA A 82 -20.74 13.35 -1.86
C ALA A 82 -21.03 12.06 -2.65
N THR A 83 -19.98 11.38 -3.09
CA THR A 83 -20.06 10.06 -3.76
C THR A 83 -19.16 9.06 -3.04
N SER A 84 -19.20 7.79 -3.45
CA SER A 84 -18.35 6.75 -2.86
C SER A 84 -16.86 6.99 -3.07
N THR A 85 -16.44 7.75 -4.07
CA THR A 85 -15.02 7.99 -4.36
C THR A 85 -14.62 9.47 -4.30
N GLN A 86 -15.56 10.37 -4.06
CA GLN A 86 -15.30 11.80 -3.99
C GLN A 86 -16.09 12.47 -2.88
N PHE A 87 -15.40 13.29 -2.10
CA PHE A 87 -16.00 14.19 -1.13
C PHE A 87 -15.46 15.60 -1.36
N LYS A 88 -16.33 16.50 -1.85
CA LYS A 88 -15.99 17.88 -2.20
C LYS A 88 -16.83 18.86 -1.40
N PHE A 89 -16.19 19.82 -0.77
CA PHE A 89 -16.84 20.78 0.12
C PHE A 89 -16.06 22.09 0.22
N THR A 90 -16.71 23.11 0.79
CA THR A 90 -16.05 24.36 1.18
C THR A 90 -15.67 24.30 2.66
N ASN A 91 -14.41 24.59 2.97
CA ASN A 91 -13.90 24.59 4.34
C ASN A 91 -14.21 25.91 5.08
N THR A 92 -13.93 25.95 6.38
CA THR A 92 -14.14 27.14 7.24
C THR A 92 -13.39 28.39 6.77
N SER A 93 -12.32 28.24 5.98
CA SER A 93 -11.56 29.33 5.35
C SER A 93 -12.06 29.70 3.95
N ASN A 94 -13.27 29.27 3.56
CA ASN A 94 -13.87 29.49 2.23
C ASN A 94 -13.06 28.91 1.05
N THR A 95 -12.21 27.91 1.30
CA THR A 95 -11.48 27.19 0.26
C THR A 95 -12.22 25.92 -0.12
N VAL A 96 -12.31 25.64 -1.43
CA VAL A 96 -12.85 24.37 -1.92
C VAL A 96 -11.81 23.26 -1.74
N ILE A 97 -12.23 22.21 -1.04
CA ILE A 97 -11.46 20.99 -0.83
C ILE A 97 -12.16 19.86 -1.59
N ASP A 98 -11.38 19.12 -2.37
CA ASP A 98 -11.81 18.00 -3.19
C ASP A 98 -10.96 16.78 -2.84
N LEU A 99 -11.53 15.88 -2.04
CA LEU A 99 -10.93 14.61 -1.68
C LEU A 99 -11.41 13.54 -2.67
N VAL A 100 -10.52 13.01 -3.50
CA VAL A 100 -10.85 12.05 -4.54
C VAL A 100 -10.02 10.78 -4.41
N TYR A 101 -10.67 9.64 -4.56
CA TYR A 101 -10.01 8.37 -4.86
C TYR A 101 -10.08 8.09 -6.36
N SER A 102 -8.92 8.03 -6.99
CA SER A 102 -8.80 7.71 -8.41
C SER A 102 -7.44 7.07 -8.69
N SER A 103 -7.37 6.14 -9.64
CA SER A 103 -6.11 5.51 -10.05
C SER A 103 -5.30 4.92 -8.87
N GLN A 104 -5.98 4.25 -7.92
CA GLN A 104 -5.36 3.66 -6.72
C GLN A 104 -4.65 4.68 -5.81
N GLN A 105 -5.10 5.94 -5.87
CA GLN A 105 -4.56 7.05 -5.10
C GLN A 105 -5.65 7.87 -4.43
N ILE A 106 -5.37 8.36 -3.23
CA ILE A 106 -6.17 9.41 -2.58
C ILE A 106 -5.50 10.75 -2.87
N LYS A 107 -6.28 11.70 -3.38
CA LYS A 107 -5.83 13.03 -3.79
C LYS A 107 -6.61 14.10 -3.06
N LYS A 108 -5.96 15.23 -2.75
CA LYS A 108 -6.61 16.50 -2.38
C LYS A 108 -6.35 17.51 -3.47
N ASN A 109 -7.39 18.08 -4.08
CA ASN A 109 -7.28 19.12 -5.09
C ASN A 109 -6.24 18.79 -6.17
N THR A 110 -6.24 17.55 -6.68
CA THR A 110 -5.27 16.94 -7.64
C THR A 110 -3.94 16.41 -7.08
N VAL A 111 -3.49 16.87 -5.92
CA VAL A 111 -2.23 16.40 -5.32
C VAL A 111 -2.42 15.03 -4.67
N ALA A 112 -1.60 14.05 -5.02
CA ALA A 112 -1.64 12.72 -4.42
C ALA A 112 -1.04 12.73 -3.00
N TYR A 113 -1.76 12.17 -2.05
CA TYR A 113 -1.34 12.04 -0.65
C TYR A 113 -1.10 10.58 -0.24
N ALA A 114 -1.74 9.65 -0.93
CA ALA A 114 -1.50 8.24 -0.76
C ALA A 114 -1.61 7.49 -2.08
N SER A 115 -0.80 6.45 -2.22
CA SER A 115 -0.78 5.55 -3.37
C SER A 115 -0.67 4.10 -2.92
N GLY A 116 -1.04 3.18 -3.81
CA GLY A 116 -1.01 1.73 -3.52
C GLY A 116 -2.23 1.27 -2.72
N ILE A 117 -3.33 2.02 -2.79
CA ILE A 117 -4.60 1.66 -2.17
C ILE A 117 -5.38 0.86 -3.20
N SER A 118 -5.77 -0.36 -2.86
CA SER A 118 -6.46 -1.27 -3.80
C SER A 118 -7.93 -0.89 -3.97
N SER A 119 -8.60 -0.50 -2.88
CA SER A 119 -9.96 0.03 -2.94
C SER A 119 -10.19 1.08 -1.86
N PHE A 120 -11.15 1.96 -2.12
CA PHE A 120 -11.58 3.01 -1.20
C PHE A 120 -13.06 3.32 -1.44
N ALA A 121 -13.81 3.53 -0.36
CA ALA A 121 -15.20 3.95 -0.44
C ALA A 121 -15.58 4.86 0.73
N PHE A 122 -16.17 6.01 0.41
CA PHE A 122 -16.96 6.82 1.33
C PHE A 122 -18.38 6.25 1.48
N SER A 123 -18.95 6.41 2.66
CA SER A 123 -20.38 6.27 2.94
C SER A 123 -20.80 7.40 3.86
N TYR A 124 -22.02 7.89 3.67
CA TYR A 124 -22.50 9.09 4.36
C TYR A 124 -23.72 8.72 5.19
N TYR A 125 -23.87 9.38 6.34
CA TYR A 125 -24.95 9.12 7.28
C TYR A 125 -25.54 10.44 7.76
N LYS A 126 -26.85 10.41 8.02
CA LYS A 126 -27.61 11.53 8.61
C LYS A 126 -27.45 11.54 10.13
N TRP A 127 -27.96 12.59 10.77
CA TRP A 127 -27.93 12.74 12.24
C TRP A 127 -28.69 11.64 12.99
N ASP A 128 -29.75 11.10 12.37
CA ASP A 128 -30.53 9.97 12.91
C ASP A 128 -29.84 8.60 12.74
N GLY A 129 -28.65 8.57 12.14
CA GLY A 129 -27.88 7.35 11.90
C GLY A 129 -28.26 6.60 10.62
N THR A 130 -29.28 7.03 9.88
CA THR A 130 -29.64 6.44 8.59
C THR A 130 -28.62 6.77 7.51
N THR A 131 -28.45 5.87 6.55
CA THR A 131 -27.57 6.10 5.40
C THR A 131 -28.11 7.24 4.54
N TRP A 132 -27.25 8.20 4.22
CA TRP A 132 -27.54 9.23 3.24
C TRP A 132 -27.37 8.67 1.82
N THR A 133 -28.28 9.02 0.93
CA THR A 133 -28.26 8.64 -0.48
C THR A 133 -28.18 9.89 -1.35
N SER A 134 -27.74 9.76 -2.60
CA SER A 134 -27.67 10.89 -3.54
C SER A 134 -29.01 11.55 -3.82
N ALA A 135 -30.14 10.89 -3.52
CA ALA A 135 -31.48 11.47 -3.56
C ALA A 135 -31.80 12.38 -2.36
N SER A 136 -31.05 12.25 -1.26
CA SER A 136 -31.20 13.10 -0.08
C SER A 136 -30.41 14.41 -0.25
N PRO A 137 -30.88 15.54 0.28
CA PRO A 137 -30.12 16.79 0.32
C PRO A 137 -28.77 16.62 1.03
N THR A 138 -27.69 17.19 0.49
CA THR A 138 -26.33 17.09 1.07
C THR A 138 -26.22 17.75 2.45
N ASN A 139 -27.09 18.71 2.76
CA ASN A 139 -27.16 19.36 4.07
C ASN A 139 -27.66 18.46 5.20
N GLN A 140 -28.09 17.23 4.90
CA GLN A 140 -28.46 16.22 5.90
C GLN A 140 -27.28 15.33 6.31
N ILE A 141 -26.13 15.43 5.63
CA ILE A 141 -24.94 14.63 5.96
C ILE A 141 -24.42 15.10 7.33
N ALA A 142 -24.23 14.17 8.26
CA ALA A 142 -23.72 14.46 9.60
C ALA A 142 -22.43 13.68 9.90
N LYS A 143 -22.31 12.49 9.31
CA LYS A 143 -21.23 11.55 9.58
C LYS A 143 -20.73 10.95 8.28
N ILE A 144 -19.41 10.81 8.18
CA ILE A 144 -18.73 10.16 7.07
C ILE A 144 -18.10 8.88 7.60
N ARG A 145 -18.33 7.78 6.91
CA ARG A 145 -17.54 6.56 7.02
C ARG A 145 -16.64 6.48 5.80
N TYR A 146 -15.42 6.02 5.98
CA TYR A 146 -14.57 5.66 4.86
C TYR A 146 -13.83 4.37 5.14
N VAL A 147 -13.82 3.51 4.14
CA VAL A 147 -13.12 2.23 4.17
C VAL A 147 -12.07 2.27 3.08
N PHE A 148 -10.84 1.92 3.43
CA PHE A 148 -9.81 1.64 2.44
C PHE A 148 -9.26 0.24 2.64
N THR A 149 -8.93 -0.41 1.53
CA THR A 149 -8.34 -1.74 1.50
C THR A 149 -7.02 -1.70 0.77
N ILE A 150 -6.02 -2.35 1.35
CA ILE A 150 -4.74 -2.65 0.74
C ILE A 150 -4.69 -4.16 0.57
N ALA A 151 -4.67 -4.62 -0.67
CA ALA A 151 -4.57 -6.03 -1.02
C ALA A 151 -3.11 -6.38 -1.38
N TYR A 152 -2.64 -7.52 -0.89
CA TYR A 152 -1.28 -7.99 -1.08
C TYR A 152 -1.20 -9.53 -1.05
N GLN A 153 -0.76 -10.15 -2.15
CA GLN A 153 -0.51 -11.60 -2.25
C GLN A 153 -1.64 -12.48 -1.68
N GLY A 154 -2.90 -12.12 -1.94
CA GLY A 154 -4.08 -12.83 -1.44
C GLY A 154 -4.55 -12.42 -0.04
N TYR A 155 -3.77 -11.62 0.70
CA TYR A 155 -4.18 -11.00 1.95
C TYR A 155 -4.77 -9.61 1.70
N SER A 156 -5.70 -9.17 2.53
CA SER A 156 -6.22 -7.81 2.49
C SER A 156 -6.24 -7.20 3.89
N PHE A 157 -5.74 -5.99 3.99
CA PHE A 157 -5.90 -5.15 5.16
C PHE A 157 -6.93 -4.09 4.84
N SER A 158 -8.02 -4.05 5.61
CA SER A 158 -9.05 -3.02 5.50
C SER A 158 -9.12 -2.22 6.78
N LYS A 159 -9.19 -0.90 6.66
CA LYS A 159 -9.43 -0.02 7.79
C LYS A 159 -10.76 0.69 7.60
N ASP A 160 -11.67 0.49 8.56
CA ASP A 160 -12.95 1.17 8.63
C ASP A 160 -12.84 2.35 9.61
N ASN A 161 -13.19 3.54 9.15
CA ASN A 161 -13.04 4.77 9.92
C ASN A 161 -14.32 5.60 9.86
N TYR A 162 -14.57 6.35 10.93
CA TYR A 162 -15.76 7.20 11.05
C TYR A 162 -15.36 8.61 11.51
N ILE A 163 -15.99 9.61 10.91
CA ILE A 163 -15.80 11.02 11.24
C ILE A 163 -17.17 11.66 11.44
N LEU A 164 -17.33 12.31 12.59
CA LEU A 164 -18.43 13.24 12.83
C LEU A 164 -18.04 14.62 12.28
N LEU A 165 -18.90 15.20 11.46
CA LEU A 165 -18.69 16.53 10.92
C LEU A 165 -19.15 17.56 11.96
N ARG A 166 -18.20 18.35 12.47
CA ARG A 166 -18.40 19.18 13.67
C ARG A 166 -19.39 20.34 13.46
N ASN A 167 -19.47 20.88 12.24
CA ASN A 167 -20.24 22.08 11.93
C ASN A 167 -21.55 21.78 11.19
N MET A 168 -22.14 20.58 11.36
CA MET A 168 -23.35 20.16 10.63
C MET A 168 -24.65 20.32 11.43
N ARG A 169 -24.64 21.09 12.52
CA ARG A 169 -25.84 21.46 13.28
C ARG A 169 -26.34 22.82 12.86
#